data_AF-A0A940UNJ8-F1
#
_entry.id   AF-A0A940UNJ8-F1
#
_cell.length_a   1.000
_cell.length_b   1.000
_cell.length_c   1.000
_cell.angle_alpha   90.00
_cell.angle_beta   90.00
_cell.angle_gamma   90.00
#
_symmetry.space_group_name_H-M   'P 1'
#
loop_
_entity.id
_entity.type
_entity.pdbx_description
1 polymer ?
#
loop_
_entity_poly.entity_id
_entity_poly.type
_entity_poly.pdbx_seq_one_letter_code
_entity_poly.pdbx_strand_id
1 'polypeptide(L)'
;MKYKLLAVLFFVFLLVHVYLSYLNPEDIKLYVGDGQYYQTSIANFVTISFVLGLLLSLIIGLFSDAGRAIGSWRASKRARRQEEFKGALERARSYELKGEREKAIEYANKLIKTAPDLEDAYLLIADLHLGTKEYDKAREILTLAGSNLGKRESILFKMVTVDLATKDMVRVHKDLKDILSVNESNLRAMGIMRDLHVCNKEWDQALDLEKKLRKHIKTEDETRRYLGIRYEKIKELFEKQSQRGLDAVAKELRDILSEDKRFIPAYILLAEVHKKTDKLNDAARVYGRG
;
A
#
# COMPACT_ATOMS: atom_id res chain seq x y z
N MET A 1 -38.41 29.96 -25.11
CA MET A 1 -39.14 30.12 -23.82
C MET A 1 -38.33 30.85 -22.75
N LYS A 2 -37.07 30.47 -22.48
CA LYS A 2 -36.25 31.07 -21.41
C LYS A 2 -36.10 32.61 -21.47
N TYR A 3 -35.86 33.17 -22.65
CA TYR A 3 -35.74 34.64 -22.83
C TYR A 3 -37.06 35.40 -22.60
N LYS A 4 -38.21 34.78 -22.89
CA LYS A 4 -39.53 35.39 -22.63
C LYS A 4 -39.81 35.53 -21.13
N LEU A 5 -39.41 34.53 -20.33
CA LEU A 5 -39.56 34.57 -18.87
C LEU A 5 -38.66 35.64 -18.23
N LEU A 6 -37.40 35.75 -18.67
CA LEU A 6 -36.48 36.80 -18.23
C LEU A 6 -37.02 38.21 -18.54
N ALA A 7 -37.58 38.40 -19.74
CA ALA A 7 -38.19 39.67 -20.12
C ALA A 7 -39.39 40.01 -19.21
N VAL A 8 -40.27 39.05 -18.90
CA VAL A 8 -41.38 39.26 -17.97
C VAL A 8 -40.88 39.63 -16.56
N LEU A 9 -39.89 38.90 -16.02
CA LEU A 9 -39.31 39.20 -14.71
C LEU A 9 -38.66 40.60 -14.66
N PHE A 10 -38.02 41.02 -15.75
CA PHE A 10 -37.44 42.35 -15.88
C PHE A 10 -38.53 43.44 -15.86
N PHE A 11 -39.63 43.27 -16.59
CA PHE A 11 -40.76 44.22 -16.56
C PHE A 11 -41.42 44.27 -15.19
N VAL A 12 -41.61 43.13 -14.51
CA VAL A 12 -42.11 43.08 -13.13
C VAL A 12 -41.18 43.83 -12.19
N PHE A 13 -39.86 43.63 -12.30
CA PHE A 13 -38.87 44.35 -11.51
C PHE A 13 -38.95 45.88 -11.73
N LEU A 14 -39.10 46.33 -12.98
CA LEU A 14 -39.30 47.76 -13.29
C LEU A 14 -40.57 48.32 -12.69
N LEU A 15 -41.69 47.60 -12.77
CA LEU A 15 -42.96 48.02 -12.16
C LEU A 15 -42.83 48.15 -10.64
N VAL A 16 -42.15 47.20 -9.99
CA VAL A 16 -41.87 47.27 -8.54
C VAL A 16 -40.99 48.46 -8.21
N HIS A 17 -39.96 48.75 -9.01
CA HIS A 17 -39.13 49.93 -8.82
C HIS A 17 -39.93 51.24 -8.92
N VAL A 18 -40.73 51.41 -9.98
CA VAL A 18 -41.59 52.59 -10.16
C VAL A 18 -42.58 52.73 -9.01
N TYR A 19 -43.20 51.64 -8.59
CA TYR A 19 -44.14 51.62 -7.47
C TYR A 19 -43.49 52.03 -6.14
N LEU A 20 -42.30 51.51 -5.84
CA LEU A 20 -41.56 51.89 -4.64
C LEU A 20 -41.10 53.35 -4.66
N SER A 21 -40.67 53.85 -5.82
CA SER A 21 -40.30 55.25 -6.02
C SER A 21 -41.49 56.20 -5.83
N TYR A 22 -42.68 55.79 -6.27
CA TYR A 22 -43.90 56.57 -6.08
C TYR A 22 -44.33 56.63 -4.60
N LEU A 23 -44.26 55.51 -3.88
CA LEU A 23 -44.63 55.46 -2.46
C LEU A 23 -43.62 56.14 -1.53
N ASN A 24 -42.34 56.21 -1.94
CA ASN A 24 -41.25 56.73 -1.12
C ASN A 24 -40.48 57.82 -1.90
N PRO A 25 -41.07 59.01 -2.09
CA PRO A 25 -40.45 60.09 -2.85
C PRO A 25 -39.33 60.80 -2.08
N GLU A 26 -39.26 60.62 -0.76
CA GLU A 26 -38.28 61.28 0.11
C GLU A 26 -36.87 60.68 -0.03
N ASP A 27 -35.87 61.55 0.07
CA ASP A 27 -34.47 61.14 0.08
C ASP A 27 -34.02 60.69 1.47
N ILE A 28 -33.32 59.56 1.50
CA ILE A 28 -32.65 59.03 2.70
C ILE A 28 -31.15 59.32 2.65
N LYS A 29 -30.54 59.52 3.81
CA LYS A 29 -29.09 59.65 3.98
C LYS A 29 -28.48 58.29 4.33
N LEU A 30 -27.67 57.74 3.43
CA LEU A 30 -26.91 56.52 3.65
C LEU A 30 -25.50 56.87 4.10
N TYR A 31 -25.15 56.61 5.35
CA TYR A 31 -23.82 56.88 5.88
C TYR A 31 -22.82 55.80 5.46
N VAL A 32 -21.69 56.19 4.89
CA VAL A 32 -20.65 55.30 4.36
C VAL A 32 -19.30 55.66 4.99
N GLY A 33 -19.12 55.31 6.28
CA GLY A 33 -17.88 55.56 7.03
C GLY A 33 -17.53 57.05 7.23
N ASP A 34 -16.73 57.36 8.27
CA ASP A 34 -16.17 58.70 8.53
C ASP A 34 -17.14 59.89 8.39
N GLY A 35 -18.41 59.70 8.77
CA GLY A 35 -19.44 60.74 8.74
C GLY A 35 -19.91 61.17 7.35
N GLN A 36 -19.38 60.57 6.28
CA GLN A 36 -19.80 60.80 4.90
C GLN A 36 -21.16 60.15 4.65
N TYR A 37 -22.06 60.82 3.93
CA TYR A 37 -23.34 60.24 3.53
C TYR A 37 -23.66 60.52 2.07
N TYR A 38 -24.37 59.57 1.46
CA TYR A 38 -24.94 59.72 0.13
C TYR A 38 -26.46 59.85 0.26
N GLN A 39 -27.04 60.82 -0.46
CA GLN A 39 -28.50 60.97 -0.54
C GLN A 39 -29.05 60.19 -1.71
N THR A 40 -30.06 59.36 -1.45
CA THR A 40 -30.73 58.56 -2.47
C THR A 40 -32.14 58.19 -2.02
N SER A 41 -32.98 57.66 -2.91
CA SER A 41 -34.29 57.12 -2.55
C SER A 41 -34.19 55.66 -2.10
N ILE A 42 -35.17 55.22 -1.31
CA ILE A 42 -35.28 53.81 -0.88
C ILE A 42 -35.33 52.86 -2.09
N ALA A 43 -36.05 53.26 -3.14
CA ALA A 43 -36.18 52.46 -4.37
C ALA A 43 -34.84 52.28 -5.10
N ASN A 44 -34.01 53.32 -5.16
CA ASN A 44 -32.66 53.22 -5.75
C ASN A 44 -31.74 52.34 -4.90
N PHE A 45 -31.79 52.47 -3.58
CA PHE A 45 -30.99 51.63 -2.69
C PHE A 45 -31.32 50.14 -2.82
N VAL A 46 -32.62 49.79 -2.81
CA VAL A 46 -33.08 48.39 -2.95
C VAL A 46 -32.69 47.81 -4.30
N THR A 47 -32.86 48.59 -5.39
CA THR A 47 -32.49 48.13 -6.73
C THR A 47 -30.99 47.93 -6.88
N ILE A 48 -30.16 48.85 -6.39
CA ILE A 48 -28.70 48.71 -6.39
C ILE A 48 -28.27 47.48 -5.60
N SER A 49 -28.83 47.27 -4.40
CA SER A 49 -28.51 46.10 -3.56
C SER A 49 -28.89 44.77 -4.23
N PHE A 50 -30.06 44.72 -4.86
CA PHE A 50 -30.50 43.55 -5.62
C PHE A 50 -29.60 43.25 -6.82
N VAL A 51 -29.24 44.28 -7.59
CA VAL A 51 -28.31 44.14 -8.73
C VAL A 51 -26.93 43.70 -8.24
N LEU A 52 -26.42 44.25 -7.14
CA LEU A 52 -25.17 43.83 -6.51
C LEU A 52 -25.19 42.35 -6.11
N GLY A 53 -26.29 41.88 -5.50
CA GLY A 53 -26.47 40.48 -5.14
C GLY A 53 -26.47 39.56 -6.37
N LEU A 54 -27.18 39.93 -7.43
CA LEU A 54 -27.17 39.20 -8.70
C LEU A 54 -25.77 39.16 -9.32
N LEU A 55 -25.08 40.30 -9.38
CA LEU A 55 -23.70 40.38 -9.88
C LEU A 55 -22.76 39.50 -9.07
N LEU A 56 -22.85 39.52 -7.73
CA LEU A 56 -22.05 38.66 -6.87
C LEU A 56 -22.33 37.18 -7.12
N SER A 57 -23.61 36.79 -7.27
CA SER A 57 -23.99 35.41 -7.56
C SER A 57 -23.46 34.92 -8.91
N LEU A 58 -23.48 35.79 -9.94
CA LEU A 58 -22.90 35.51 -11.25
C LEU A 58 -21.39 35.34 -11.17
N ILE A 59 -20.70 36.23 -10.43
CA ILE A 59 -19.25 36.15 -10.21
C ILE A 59 -18.90 34.83 -9.52
N ILE A 60 -19.59 34.47 -8.43
CA ILE A 60 -19.39 33.19 -7.71
C ILE A 60 -19.64 31.99 -8.64
N GLY A 61 -20.70 32.04 -9.45
CA GLY A 61 -21.02 31.01 -10.44
C GLY A 61 -19.89 30.82 -11.46
N LEU A 62 -19.36 31.91 -12.03
CA LEU A 62 -18.25 31.88 -12.98
C LEU A 62 -16.98 31.27 -12.37
N PHE A 63 -16.63 31.63 -11.13
CA PHE A 63 -15.47 31.04 -10.45
C PHE A 63 -15.66 29.54 -10.18
N SER A 64 -16.85 29.12 -9.79
CA SER A 64 -17.18 27.70 -9.58
C SER A 64 -17.11 26.91 -10.90
N ASP A 65 -17.68 27.45 -11.97
CA ASP A 65 -17.66 26.83 -13.31
C ASP A 65 -16.24 26.76 -13.87
N ALA A 66 -15.45 27.82 -13.71
CA ALA A 66 -14.04 27.83 -14.07
C ALA A 66 -13.26 26.78 -13.29
N GLY A 67 -13.50 26.64 -11.98
CA GLY A 67 -12.90 25.59 -11.14
C GLY A 67 -13.22 24.18 -11.64
N ARG A 68 -14.50 23.91 -11.97
CA ARG A 68 -14.95 22.63 -12.53
C ARG A 68 -14.37 22.35 -13.92
N ALA A 69 -14.32 23.36 -14.79
CA ALA A 69 -13.71 23.26 -16.12
C ALA A 69 -12.21 22.95 -16.03
N ILE A 70 -11.48 23.63 -15.14
CA ILE A 70 -10.07 23.36 -14.89
C ILE A 70 -9.87 21.94 -14.33
N GLY A 71 -10.71 21.53 -13.38
CA GLY A 71 -10.67 20.18 -12.80
C GLY A 71 -10.88 19.09 -13.85
N SER A 72 -11.93 19.20 -14.65
CA SER A 72 -12.25 18.24 -15.72
C SER A 72 -11.21 18.23 -16.85
N TRP A 73 -10.64 19.38 -17.22
CA TRP A 73 -9.53 19.45 -18.18
C TRP A 73 -8.28 18.76 -17.66
N ARG A 74 -7.89 19.01 -16.40
CA ARG A 74 -6.75 18.33 -15.76
C ARG A 74 -6.96 16.82 -15.67
N ALA A 75 -8.17 16.38 -15.30
CA ALA A 75 -8.53 14.97 -15.26
C ALA A 75 -8.44 14.33 -16.65
N SER A 76 -8.99 14.97 -17.67
CA SER A 76 -8.93 14.51 -19.08
C SER A 76 -7.49 14.43 -19.58
N LYS A 77 -6.65 15.41 -19.26
CA LYS A 77 -5.23 15.40 -19.60
C LYS A 77 -4.47 14.25 -18.93
N ARG A 78 -4.76 13.96 -17.66
CA ARG A 78 -4.19 12.81 -16.93
C ARG A 78 -4.65 11.49 -17.54
N ALA A 79 -5.94 11.35 -17.86
CA ALA A 79 -6.50 10.14 -18.47
C ALA A 79 -5.86 9.84 -19.83
N ARG A 80 -5.76 10.84 -20.73
CA ARG A 80 -5.07 10.69 -22.03
C ARG A 80 -3.63 10.25 -21.87
N ARG A 81 -2.91 10.83 -20.90
CA ARG A 81 -1.53 10.48 -20.60
C ARG A 81 -1.42 9.03 -20.08
N GLN A 82 -2.33 8.61 -19.20
CA GLN A 82 -2.38 7.22 -18.72
C GLN A 82 -2.64 6.23 -19.85
N GLU A 83 -3.54 6.57 -20.78
CA GLU A 83 -3.84 5.74 -21.95
C GLU A 83 -2.64 5.65 -22.90
N GLU A 84 -1.94 6.76 -23.14
CA GLU A 84 -0.69 6.80 -23.91
C GLU A 84 0.39 5.91 -23.28
N PHE A 85 0.60 6.02 -21.96
CA PHE A 85 1.57 5.20 -21.23
C PHE A 85 1.21 3.73 -21.24
N LYS A 86 -0.09 3.40 -21.07
CA LYS A 86 -0.58 2.02 -21.18
C LYS A 86 -0.31 1.45 -22.57
N GLY A 87 -0.65 2.20 -23.63
CA GLY A 87 -0.40 1.76 -25.01
C GLY A 87 1.10 1.59 -25.31
N ALA A 88 1.96 2.46 -24.79
CA ALA A 88 3.40 2.32 -24.93
C ALA A 88 3.97 1.13 -24.12
N LEU A 89 3.43 0.85 -22.93
CA LEU A 89 3.80 -0.31 -22.12
C LEU A 89 3.38 -1.62 -22.82
N GLU A 90 2.18 -1.67 -23.39
CA GLU A 90 1.70 -2.81 -24.18
C GLU A 90 2.59 -3.08 -25.39
N ARG A 91 3.08 -2.02 -26.07
CA ARG A 91 4.07 -2.18 -27.15
C ARG A 91 5.38 -2.77 -26.65
N ALA A 92 5.89 -2.30 -25.51
CA ALA A 92 7.11 -2.85 -24.92
C ALA A 92 6.96 -4.35 -24.58
N ARG A 93 5.82 -4.74 -23.97
CA ARG A 93 5.47 -6.14 -23.72
C ARG A 93 5.30 -6.95 -25.01
N SER A 94 4.77 -6.35 -26.08
CA SER A 94 4.68 -7.03 -27.38
C SER A 94 6.06 -7.36 -27.95
N TYR A 95 7.04 -6.47 -27.81
CA TYR A 95 8.43 -6.77 -28.22
C TYR A 95 9.05 -7.90 -27.38
N GLU A 96 8.79 -7.92 -26.07
CA GLU A 96 9.19 -9.03 -25.19
C GLU A 96 8.62 -10.36 -25.67
N LEU A 97 7.31 -10.43 -25.95
CA LEU A 97 6.65 -11.66 -26.43
C LEU A 97 7.19 -12.13 -27.79
N LYS A 98 7.72 -11.21 -28.61
CA LYS A 98 8.37 -11.53 -29.89
C LYS A 98 9.84 -11.95 -29.73
N GLY A 99 10.38 -11.94 -28.52
CA GLY A 99 11.80 -12.18 -28.25
C GLY A 99 12.71 -10.99 -28.60
N GLU A 100 12.15 -9.85 -28.98
CA GLU A 100 12.89 -8.62 -29.33
C GLU A 100 13.20 -7.81 -28.06
N ARG A 101 13.99 -8.42 -27.18
CA ARG A 101 14.32 -7.92 -25.84
C ARG A 101 14.90 -6.50 -25.85
N GLU A 102 15.88 -6.22 -26.69
CA GLU A 102 16.57 -4.93 -26.71
C GLU A 102 15.59 -3.79 -27.02
N LYS A 103 14.65 -4.03 -27.93
CA LYS A 103 13.58 -3.08 -28.23
C LYS A 103 12.62 -2.94 -27.05
N ALA A 104 12.23 -4.02 -26.40
CA ALA A 104 11.39 -3.95 -25.21
C ALA A 104 12.01 -3.05 -24.12
N ILE A 105 13.32 -3.24 -23.87
CA ILE A 105 14.10 -2.40 -22.95
C ILE A 105 14.18 -0.95 -23.44
N GLU A 106 14.42 -0.71 -24.73
CA GLU A 106 14.48 0.64 -25.30
C GLU A 106 13.15 1.41 -25.10
N TYR A 107 12.02 0.77 -25.41
CA TYR A 107 10.69 1.37 -25.24
C TYR A 107 10.36 1.61 -23.77
N ALA A 108 10.68 0.66 -22.88
CA ALA A 108 10.46 0.83 -21.45
C ALA A 108 11.37 1.93 -20.85
N ASN A 109 12.60 2.10 -21.33
CA ASN A 109 13.46 3.20 -20.92
C ASN A 109 12.93 4.57 -21.37
N LYS A 110 12.31 4.66 -22.56
CA LYS A 110 11.61 5.89 -22.99
C LYS A 110 10.44 6.21 -22.07
N LEU A 111 9.71 5.19 -21.61
CA LEU A 111 8.65 5.35 -20.61
C LEU A 111 9.20 5.89 -19.29
N ILE A 112 10.28 5.32 -18.75
CA ILE A 112 10.90 5.81 -17.51
C ILE A 112 11.32 7.29 -17.64
N LYS A 113 11.86 7.71 -18.79
CA LYS A 113 12.26 9.10 -19.03
C LYS A 113 11.07 10.08 -19.08
N THR A 114 9.95 9.64 -19.63
CA THR A 114 8.76 10.50 -19.83
C THR A 114 7.76 10.44 -18.67
N ALA A 115 7.78 9.33 -17.94
CA ALA A 115 6.94 9.00 -16.79
C ALA A 115 7.76 8.27 -15.72
N PRO A 116 8.62 8.99 -14.97
CA PRO A 116 9.43 8.37 -13.91
C PRO A 116 8.60 7.74 -12.78
N ASP A 117 7.31 8.12 -12.68
CA ASP A 117 6.32 7.61 -11.75
C ASP A 117 5.64 6.30 -12.21
N LEU A 118 5.93 5.82 -13.41
CA LEU A 118 5.34 4.61 -13.97
C LEU A 118 6.10 3.35 -13.51
N GLU A 119 5.62 2.77 -12.41
CA GLU A 119 6.17 1.56 -11.80
C GLU A 119 6.33 0.37 -12.77
N ASP A 120 5.33 0.13 -13.61
CA ASP A 120 5.31 -0.99 -14.55
C ASP A 120 6.47 -1.00 -15.54
N ALA A 121 7.00 0.18 -15.90
CA ALA A 121 8.12 0.27 -16.84
C ALA A 121 9.43 -0.24 -16.20
N TYR A 122 9.66 0.04 -14.92
CA TYR A 122 10.80 -0.50 -14.19
C TYR A 122 10.66 -2.01 -13.98
N LEU A 123 9.47 -2.47 -13.60
CA LEU A 123 9.19 -3.90 -13.40
C LEU A 123 9.40 -4.69 -14.69
N LEU A 124 8.96 -4.16 -15.84
CA LEU A 124 9.17 -4.80 -17.14
C LEU A 124 10.66 -4.96 -17.45
N ILE A 125 11.47 -3.91 -17.29
CA ILE A 125 12.92 -4.00 -17.54
C ILE A 125 13.60 -4.95 -16.55
N ALA A 126 13.21 -4.92 -15.27
CA ALA A 126 13.73 -5.83 -14.27
C ALA A 126 13.39 -7.29 -14.59
N ASP A 127 12.17 -7.57 -15.05
CA ASP A 127 11.72 -8.90 -15.47
C ASP A 127 12.46 -9.40 -16.70
N LEU A 128 12.70 -8.52 -17.69
CA LEU A 128 13.56 -8.84 -18.82
C LEU A 128 14.96 -9.22 -18.34
N HIS A 129 15.61 -8.41 -17.51
CA HIS A 129 16.94 -8.74 -16.95
C HIS A 129 16.96 -10.02 -16.13
N LEU A 130 15.93 -10.29 -15.33
CA LEU A 130 15.76 -11.55 -14.61
C LEU A 130 15.65 -12.75 -15.55
N GLY A 131 14.88 -12.64 -16.64
CA GLY A 131 14.69 -13.71 -17.62
C GLY A 131 15.99 -14.17 -18.29
N THR A 132 16.99 -13.30 -18.38
CA THR A 132 18.33 -13.63 -18.89
C THR A 132 19.39 -13.75 -17.78
N LYS A 133 18.97 -13.82 -16.51
CA LYS A 133 19.87 -13.94 -15.36
C LYS A 133 20.88 -12.79 -15.22
N GLU A 134 20.57 -11.62 -15.77
CA GLU A 134 21.35 -10.39 -15.60
C GLU A 134 20.97 -9.70 -14.29
N TYR A 135 21.23 -10.38 -13.16
CA TYR A 135 20.75 -9.96 -11.84
C TYR A 135 21.21 -8.57 -11.42
N ASP A 136 22.45 -8.20 -11.75
CA ASP A 136 23.00 -6.87 -11.40
C ASP A 136 22.24 -5.75 -12.11
N LYS A 137 21.93 -5.93 -13.41
CA LYS A 137 21.14 -4.96 -14.19
C LYS A 137 19.70 -4.88 -13.69
N ALA A 138 19.10 -6.02 -13.33
CA ALA A 138 17.78 -6.05 -12.72
C ALA A 138 17.77 -5.26 -11.41
N ARG A 139 18.80 -5.44 -10.57
CA ARG A 139 18.94 -4.75 -9.29
C ARG A 139 19.16 -3.24 -9.47
N GLU A 140 19.96 -2.83 -10.44
CA GLU A 140 20.20 -1.42 -10.76
C GLU A 140 18.88 -0.70 -11.12
N ILE A 141 18.09 -1.30 -12.01
CA ILE A 141 16.81 -0.75 -12.46
C ILE A 141 15.80 -0.66 -11.31
N LEU A 142 15.75 -1.66 -10.44
CA LEU A 142 14.87 -1.63 -9.26
C LEU A 142 15.33 -0.61 -8.21
N THR A 143 16.63 -0.42 -8.07
CA THR A 143 17.19 0.63 -7.21
C THR A 143 16.82 2.01 -7.73
N LEU A 144 16.93 2.22 -9.06
CA LEU A 144 16.47 3.44 -9.72
C LEU A 144 14.97 3.66 -9.51
N ALA A 145 14.16 2.60 -9.60
CA ALA A 145 12.73 2.66 -9.30
C ALA A 145 12.49 3.14 -7.85
N GLY A 146 13.23 2.62 -6.88
CA GLY A 146 13.17 3.06 -5.49
C GLY A 146 13.51 4.54 -5.30
N SER A 147 14.49 5.06 -6.05
CA SER A 147 14.85 6.48 -6.02
C SER A 147 13.75 7.40 -6.58
N ASN A 148 13.03 6.95 -7.62
CA ASN A 148 12.00 7.76 -8.28
C ASN A 148 10.60 7.60 -7.66
N LEU A 149 10.27 6.41 -7.16
CA LEU A 149 8.93 6.03 -6.70
C LEU A 149 8.79 5.94 -5.17
N GLY A 150 9.92 5.92 -4.45
CA GLY A 150 9.99 5.57 -3.05
C GLY A 150 9.85 4.06 -2.81
N LYS A 151 9.61 3.69 -1.54
CA LYS A 151 9.44 2.28 -1.13
C LYS A 151 8.08 1.74 -1.60
N ARG A 152 8.07 1.05 -2.75
CA ARG A 152 6.90 0.33 -3.28
C ARG A 152 7.04 -1.16 -2.99
N GLU A 153 6.00 -1.78 -2.44
CA GLU A 153 6.04 -3.21 -2.06
C GLU A 153 6.39 -4.12 -3.25
N SER A 154 5.80 -3.88 -4.41
CA SER A 154 6.05 -4.60 -5.67
C SER A 154 7.52 -4.55 -6.12
N ILE A 155 8.13 -3.36 -6.10
CA ILE A 155 9.54 -3.14 -6.40
C ILE A 155 10.41 -3.87 -5.39
N LEU A 156 10.11 -3.74 -4.09
CA LEU A 156 10.84 -4.42 -3.02
C LEU A 156 10.72 -5.95 -3.11
N PHE A 157 9.57 -6.50 -3.49
CA PHE A 157 9.43 -7.93 -3.73
C PHE A 157 10.22 -8.41 -4.94
N LYS A 158 10.27 -7.60 -6.00
CA LYS A 158 11.10 -7.93 -7.17
C LYS A 158 12.58 -7.90 -6.79
N MET A 159 12.97 -6.94 -5.97
CA MET A 159 14.28 -6.82 -5.35
C MET A 159 14.66 -8.06 -4.52
N VAL A 160 13.76 -8.53 -3.65
CA VAL A 160 13.91 -9.81 -2.92
C VAL A 160 14.06 -11.00 -3.87
N THR A 161 13.31 -11.02 -4.99
CA THR A 161 13.40 -12.10 -5.98
C THR A 161 14.79 -12.15 -6.63
N VAL A 162 15.33 -11.00 -7.01
CA VAL A 162 16.70 -10.87 -7.56
C VAL A 162 17.74 -11.31 -6.54
N ASP A 163 17.62 -10.87 -5.29
CA ASP A 163 18.61 -11.16 -4.26
C ASP A 163 18.57 -12.62 -3.79
N LEU A 164 17.38 -13.25 -3.76
CA LEU A 164 17.26 -14.70 -3.53
C LEU A 164 17.93 -15.50 -4.65
N ALA A 165 17.78 -15.08 -5.90
CA ALA A 165 18.43 -15.75 -7.05
C ALA A 165 19.95 -15.65 -7.00
N THR A 166 20.49 -14.56 -6.43
CA THR A 166 21.93 -14.36 -6.21
C THR A 166 22.43 -14.86 -4.85
N LYS A 167 21.54 -15.38 -4.01
CA LYS A 167 21.80 -15.82 -2.62
C LYS A 167 22.35 -14.72 -1.72
N ASP A 168 22.09 -13.45 -2.02
CA ASP A 168 22.47 -12.33 -1.16
C ASP A 168 21.46 -12.17 0.00
N MET A 169 21.64 -12.99 1.03
CA MET A 169 20.73 -13.03 2.18
C MET A 169 20.72 -11.72 2.98
N VAL A 170 21.80 -10.94 2.92
CA VAL A 170 21.90 -9.64 3.59
C VAL A 170 20.92 -8.65 2.96
N ARG A 171 20.92 -8.56 1.63
CA ARG A 171 19.97 -7.70 0.91
C ARG A 171 18.54 -8.22 1.01
N VAL A 172 18.31 -9.54 0.94
CA VAL A 172 16.98 -10.14 1.17
C VAL A 172 16.41 -9.71 2.52
N HIS A 173 17.19 -9.83 3.60
CA HIS A 173 16.75 -9.45 4.94
C HIS A 173 16.39 -7.97 5.02
N LYS A 174 17.23 -7.10 4.44
CA LYS A 174 17.00 -5.65 4.39
C LYS A 174 15.70 -5.32 3.65
N ASP A 175 15.52 -5.86 2.44
CA ASP A 175 14.37 -5.54 1.60
C ASP A 175 13.06 -6.09 2.20
N LEU A 176 13.09 -7.26 2.85
CA LEU A 176 11.94 -7.78 3.61
C LEU A 176 11.57 -6.88 4.80
N LYS A 177 12.57 -6.37 5.52
CA LYS A 177 12.34 -5.38 6.58
C LYS A 177 11.72 -4.11 6.02
N ASP A 178 12.17 -3.64 4.86
CA ASP A 178 11.58 -2.49 4.19
C ASP A 178 10.12 -2.76 3.78
N ILE A 179 9.79 -3.96 3.27
CA ILE A 179 8.39 -4.34 2.96
C ILE A 179 7.53 -4.29 4.23
N LEU A 180 8.01 -4.91 5.32
CA LEU A 180 7.28 -4.95 6.58
C LEU A 180 7.16 -3.56 7.24
N SER A 181 8.05 -2.62 6.93
CA SER A 181 7.92 -1.22 7.37
C SER A 181 6.84 -0.44 6.61
N VAL A 182 6.55 -0.83 5.37
CA VAL A 182 5.48 -0.25 4.56
C VAL A 182 4.14 -0.90 4.92
N ASN A 183 4.15 -2.22 5.13
CA ASN A 183 2.97 -3.01 5.45
C ASN A 183 3.34 -4.17 6.39
N GLU A 184 3.12 -3.93 7.68
CA GLU A 184 3.41 -4.90 8.74
C GLU A 184 2.58 -6.18 8.63
N SER A 185 1.45 -6.14 7.93
CA SER A 185 0.53 -7.27 7.74
C SER A 185 0.77 -8.02 6.43
N ASN A 186 1.87 -7.75 5.74
CA ASN A 186 2.20 -8.46 4.51
C ASN A 186 2.61 -9.92 4.81
N LEU A 187 1.64 -10.83 4.72
CA LEU A 187 1.81 -12.26 5.04
C LEU A 187 2.90 -12.93 4.19
N ARG A 188 3.09 -12.50 2.94
CA ARG A 188 4.13 -13.06 2.06
C ARG A 188 5.52 -12.68 2.55
N ALA A 189 5.75 -11.40 2.86
CA ALA A 189 7.03 -10.95 3.39
C ALA A 189 7.34 -11.59 4.75
N MET A 190 6.34 -11.69 5.62
CA MET A 190 6.45 -12.38 6.91
C MET A 190 6.86 -13.85 6.74
N GLY A 191 6.24 -14.57 5.79
CA GLY A 191 6.56 -15.98 5.52
C GLY A 191 7.99 -16.18 5.05
N ILE A 192 8.47 -15.34 4.12
CA ILE A 192 9.85 -15.39 3.63
C ILE A 192 10.83 -15.03 4.76
N MET A 193 10.53 -14.00 5.54
CA MET A 193 11.37 -13.55 6.65
C MET A 193 11.47 -14.62 7.75
N ARG A 194 10.36 -15.29 8.09
CA ARG A 194 10.35 -16.44 8.99
C ARG A 194 11.25 -17.55 8.46
N ASP A 195 11.10 -17.93 7.19
CA ASP A 195 11.89 -19.01 6.61
C ASP A 195 13.39 -18.66 6.61
N LEU A 196 13.75 -17.38 6.43
CA LEU A 196 15.12 -16.89 6.59
C LEU A 196 15.63 -17.04 8.03
N HIS A 197 14.83 -16.67 9.03
CA HIS A 197 15.17 -16.88 10.44
C HIS A 197 15.33 -18.37 10.78
N VAL A 198 14.48 -19.24 10.23
CA VAL A 198 14.62 -20.70 10.37
C VAL A 198 15.96 -21.18 9.79
N CYS A 199 16.33 -20.74 8.59
CA CYS A 199 17.62 -21.07 7.97
C CYS A 199 18.81 -20.61 8.82
N ASN A 200 18.70 -19.46 9.48
CA ASN A 200 19.73 -18.92 10.36
C ASN A 200 19.71 -19.50 11.78
N LYS A 201 18.77 -20.42 12.09
CA LYS A 201 18.51 -20.95 13.45
C LYS A 201 18.13 -19.87 14.48
N GLU A 202 17.55 -18.78 14.00
CA GLU A 202 17.01 -17.68 14.80
C GLU A 202 15.58 -18.04 15.26
N TRP A 203 15.47 -19.06 16.11
CA TRP A 203 14.20 -19.71 16.43
C TRP A 203 13.17 -18.79 17.09
N ASP A 204 13.61 -17.86 17.93
CA ASP A 204 12.71 -16.93 18.62
C ASP A 204 12.03 -15.98 17.63
N GLN A 205 12.81 -15.38 16.73
CA GLN A 205 12.32 -14.51 15.66
C GLN A 205 11.39 -15.28 14.69
N ALA A 206 11.77 -16.51 14.33
CA ALA A 206 10.95 -17.38 13.50
C ALA A 206 9.59 -17.68 14.16
N LEU A 207 9.58 -18.05 15.46
CA LEU A 207 8.35 -18.33 16.19
C LEU A 207 7.44 -17.11 16.32
N ASP A 208 8.00 -15.92 16.51
CA ASP A 208 7.19 -14.70 16.64
C ASP A 208 6.50 -14.33 15.33
N LEU A 209 7.17 -14.49 14.18
CA LEU A 209 6.52 -14.33 12.88
C LEU A 209 5.48 -15.41 12.61
N GLU A 210 5.79 -16.67 12.93
CA GLU A 210 4.87 -17.81 12.78
C GLU A 210 3.61 -17.66 13.63
N LYS A 211 3.71 -17.13 14.85
CA LYS A 211 2.54 -16.81 15.69
C LYS A 211 1.67 -15.73 15.06
N LYS A 212 2.26 -14.73 14.41
CA LYS A 212 1.52 -13.69 13.71
C LYS A 212 0.85 -14.24 12.44
N LEU A 213 1.56 -15.04 11.64
CA LEU A 213 1.04 -15.67 10.42
C LEU A 213 -0.19 -16.54 10.69
N ARG A 214 -0.12 -17.41 11.72
CA ARG A 214 -1.24 -18.27 12.15
C ARG A 214 -2.54 -17.53 12.47
N LYS A 215 -2.47 -16.25 12.89
CA LYS A 215 -3.69 -15.48 13.15
C LYS A 215 -4.55 -15.34 11.89
N HIS A 216 -3.92 -15.39 10.72
CA HIS A 216 -4.56 -15.22 9.41
C HIS A 216 -4.58 -16.50 8.58
N ILE A 217 -3.56 -17.35 8.71
CA ILE A 217 -3.41 -18.59 7.93
C ILE A 217 -3.63 -19.79 8.85
N LYS A 218 -4.71 -20.53 8.64
CA LYS A 218 -5.10 -21.69 9.46
C LYS A 218 -5.09 -22.98 8.63
N THR A 219 -3.93 -23.32 8.09
CA THR A 219 -3.73 -24.54 7.28
C THR A 219 -3.01 -25.61 8.10
N GLU A 220 -3.18 -26.88 7.71
CA GLU A 220 -2.45 -27.99 8.34
C GLU A 220 -0.93 -27.83 8.15
N ASP A 221 -0.49 -27.35 6.99
CA ASP A 221 0.92 -27.08 6.70
C ASP A 221 1.52 -26.03 7.64
N GLU A 222 0.78 -24.96 7.95
CA GLU A 222 1.24 -23.92 8.87
C GLU A 222 1.26 -24.43 10.32
N THR A 223 0.26 -25.22 10.72
CA THR A 223 0.30 -25.93 12.03
C THR A 223 1.54 -26.81 12.14
N ARG A 224 1.84 -27.62 11.12
CA ARG A 224 3.04 -28.47 11.11
C ARG A 224 4.31 -27.64 11.14
N ARG A 225 4.36 -26.52 10.40
CA ARG A 225 5.52 -25.61 10.39
C ARG A 225 5.77 -25.04 11.79
N TYR A 226 4.73 -24.59 12.48
CA TYR A 226 4.83 -24.12 13.86
C TYR A 226 5.40 -25.16 14.81
N LEU A 227 4.86 -26.38 14.78
CA LEU A 227 5.34 -27.47 15.63
C LEU A 227 6.80 -27.82 15.29
N GLY A 228 7.16 -27.80 14.00
CA GLY A 228 8.54 -27.98 13.55
C GLY A 228 9.50 -26.93 14.10
N ILE A 229 9.15 -25.65 14.05
CA ILE A 229 9.99 -24.57 14.59
C ILE A 229 10.15 -24.70 16.11
N ARG A 230 9.07 -25.02 16.85
CA ARG A 230 9.14 -25.29 18.29
C ARG A 230 10.05 -26.47 18.61
N TYR A 231 9.92 -27.55 17.84
CA TYR A 231 10.73 -28.74 17.98
C TYR A 231 12.22 -28.45 17.78
N GLU A 232 12.60 -27.79 16.67
CA GLU A 232 14.01 -27.48 16.39
C GLU A 232 14.62 -26.56 17.46
N LYS A 233 13.85 -25.57 17.96
CA LYS A 233 14.28 -24.73 19.08
C LYS A 233 14.63 -25.55 20.33
N ILE A 234 13.77 -26.50 20.69
CA ILE A 234 13.94 -27.33 21.89
C ILE A 234 15.01 -28.39 21.71
N LYS A 235 15.15 -28.92 20.51
CA LYS A 235 16.24 -29.82 20.14
C LYS A 235 17.59 -29.13 20.30
N GLU A 236 17.75 -27.90 19.81
CA GLU A 236 18.98 -27.13 20.00
C GLU A 236 19.24 -26.84 21.49
N LEU A 237 18.19 -26.55 22.28
CA LEU A 237 18.32 -26.38 23.72
C LEU A 237 18.80 -27.66 24.42
N PHE A 238 18.25 -28.81 24.03
CA PHE A 238 18.64 -30.13 24.54
C PHE A 238 20.10 -30.48 24.21
N GLU A 239 20.55 -30.17 22.99
CA GLU A 239 21.92 -30.39 22.53
C GLU A 239 22.93 -29.54 23.33
N LYS A 240 22.57 -28.29 23.67
CA LYS A 240 23.43 -27.36 24.43
C LYS A 240 23.47 -27.63 25.93
N GLN A 241 22.47 -28.28 26.52
CA GLN A 241 22.36 -28.46 27.97
C GLN A 241 22.96 -29.79 28.45
N SER A 242 23.78 -29.73 29.50
CA SER A 242 24.36 -30.94 30.12
C SER A 242 23.43 -31.64 31.12
N GLN A 243 22.55 -30.93 31.84
CA GLN A 243 21.54 -31.56 32.74
C GLN A 243 20.46 -30.59 33.26
N ARG A 244 20.82 -29.33 33.54
CA ARG A 244 19.89 -28.30 34.00
C ARG A 244 19.03 -27.80 32.83
N GLY A 245 17.72 -28.03 32.88
CA GLY A 245 16.74 -27.57 31.88
C GLY A 245 16.05 -28.67 31.07
N LEU A 246 16.44 -29.94 31.27
CA LEU A 246 15.79 -31.10 30.65
C LEU A 246 14.30 -31.26 31.00
N ASP A 247 13.87 -30.80 32.18
CA ASP A 247 12.45 -30.79 32.55
C ASP A 247 11.63 -29.81 31.69
N ALA A 248 12.20 -28.66 31.33
CA ALA A 248 11.56 -27.69 30.45
C ALA A 248 11.47 -28.22 29.01
N VAL A 249 12.54 -28.87 28.52
CA VAL A 249 12.56 -29.58 27.24
C VAL A 249 11.47 -30.67 27.22
N ALA A 250 11.41 -31.52 28.25
CA ALA A 250 10.40 -32.57 28.34
C ALA A 250 8.97 -32.02 28.42
N LYS A 251 8.77 -30.87 29.09
CA LYS A 251 7.48 -30.19 29.12
C LYS A 251 7.05 -29.73 27.73
N GLU A 252 7.92 -29.01 27.03
CA GLU A 252 7.60 -28.47 25.70
C GLU A 252 7.35 -29.60 24.68
N LEU A 253 8.08 -30.71 24.76
CA LEU A 253 7.84 -31.89 23.92
C LEU A 253 6.48 -32.54 24.19
N ARG A 254 6.06 -32.60 25.47
CA ARG A 254 4.71 -33.06 25.83
C ARG A 254 3.64 -32.11 25.32
N ASP A 255 3.89 -30.80 25.36
CA ASP A 255 2.96 -29.80 24.84
C ASP A 255 2.82 -29.94 23.31
N ILE A 256 3.92 -30.15 22.57
CA ILE A 256 3.89 -30.46 21.12
C ILE A 256 3.05 -31.71 20.83
N LEU A 257 3.26 -32.79 21.59
CA LEU A 257 2.49 -34.04 21.45
C LEU A 257 1.01 -33.91 21.84
N SER A 258 0.67 -32.94 22.69
CA SER A 258 -0.71 -32.63 23.02
C SER A 258 -1.44 -31.94 21.86
N GLU A 259 -0.72 -31.15 21.07
CA GLU A 259 -1.23 -30.47 19.87
C GLU A 259 -1.28 -31.40 18.65
N ASP A 260 -0.25 -32.23 18.44
CA ASP A 260 -0.23 -33.25 17.39
C ASP A 260 0.39 -34.56 17.88
N LYS A 261 -0.48 -35.55 18.12
CA LYS A 261 -0.09 -36.90 18.54
C LYS A 261 0.67 -37.68 17.46
N ARG A 262 0.70 -37.21 16.21
CA ARG A 262 1.43 -37.83 15.09
C ARG A 262 2.79 -37.21 14.86
N PHE A 263 3.20 -36.23 15.67
CA PHE A 263 4.52 -35.60 15.57
C PHE A 263 5.64 -36.51 16.13
N ILE A 264 5.98 -37.56 15.38
CA ILE A 264 6.97 -38.59 15.74
C ILE A 264 8.30 -38.03 16.27
N PRO A 265 8.88 -36.96 15.69
CA PRO A 265 10.16 -36.42 16.19
C PRO A 265 10.15 -36.04 17.68
N ALA A 266 9.00 -35.61 18.22
CA ALA A 266 8.88 -35.27 19.64
C ALA A 266 8.92 -36.50 20.55
N TYR A 267 8.36 -37.66 20.15
CA TYR A 267 8.50 -38.91 20.89
C TYR A 267 9.96 -39.34 20.98
N ILE A 268 10.69 -39.30 19.86
CA ILE A 268 12.10 -39.69 19.80
C ILE A 268 12.93 -38.83 20.75
N LEU A 269 12.81 -37.50 20.66
CA LEU A 269 13.58 -36.59 21.49
C LEU A 269 13.17 -36.69 22.98
N LEU A 270 11.89 -36.91 23.29
CA LEU A 270 11.43 -37.08 24.66
C LEU A 270 12.02 -38.34 25.30
N ALA A 271 12.12 -39.43 24.54
CA ALA A 271 12.77 -40.65 25.02
C ALA A 271 14.27 -40.45 25.26
N GLU A 272 14.97 -39.68 24.41
CA GLU A 272 16.38 -39.30 24.64
C GLU A 272 16.54 -38.42 25.89
N VAL A 273 15.60 -37.51 26.15
CA VAL A 273 15.57 -36.72 27.39
C VAL A 273 15.41 -37.63 28.62
N HIS A 274 14.54 -38.63 28.55
CA HIS A 274 14.37 -39.63 29.61
C HIS A 274 15.64 -40.47 29.84
N LYS A 275 16.31 -40.89 28.77
CA LYS A 275 17.61 -41.60 28.87
C LYS A 275 18.68 -40.73 29.55
N LYS A 276 18.78 -39.45 29.16
CA LYS A 276 19.74 -38.50 29.74
C LYS A 276 19.44 -38.13 31.19
N THR A 277 18.22 -38.41 31.67
CA THR A 277 17.77 -38.22 33.06
C THR A 277 17.67 -39.53 33.85
N ASP A 278 18.22 -40.63 33.34
CA ASP A 278 18.23 -41.97 33.98
C ASP A 278 16.82 -42.57 34.23
N LYS A 279 15.82 -42.13 33.45
CA LYS A 279 14.43 -42.62 33.50
C LYS A 279 14.17 -43.64 32.40
N LEU A 280 14.88 -44.76 32.43
CA LEU A 280 14.88 -45.77 31.34
C LEU A 280 13.50 -46.39 31.05
N ASN A 281 12.69 -46.63 32.09
CA ASN A 281 11.33 -47.17 31.93
C ASN A 281 10.40 -46.19 31.19
N ASP A 282 10.55 -44.89 31.44
CA ASP A 282 9.77 -43.86 30.76
C ASP A 282 10.23 -43.73 29.30
N ALA A 283 11.54 -43.80 29.03
CA ALA A 283 12.08 -43.81 27.67
C ALA A 283 11.50 -44.96 26.83
N ALA A 284 11.51 -46.19 27.37
CA ALA A 284 10.94 -47.35 26.68
C ALA A 284 9.44 -47.19 26.38
N ARG A 285 8.67 -46.63 27.32
CA ARG A 285 7.24 -46.36 27.14
C ARG A 285 7.00 -45.31 26.06
N VAL A 286 7.83 -44.28 25.97
CA VAL A 286 7.71 -43.23 24.95
C VAL A 286 8.05 -43.79 23.57
N TYR A 287 9.11 -44.59 23.42
CA TYR A 287 9.44 -45.26 22.16
C TYR A 287 8.33 -46.20 21.69
N GLY A 288 7.65 -46.92 22.59
CA GLY A 288 6.54 -47.79 22.21
C GLY A 288 5.26 -47.06 21.78
N ARG A 289 5.20 -45.73 21.91
CA ARG A 289 4.04 -44.89 21.57
C ARG A 289 4.22 -44.07 20.30
N GLY A 290 5.45 -43.80 19.88
CA GLY A 290 5.80 -43.10 18.63
C GLY A 290 6.10 -44.10 17.54
#